data_AF-A0A5D8YFV9-F1
#
_entry.id   AF-A0A5D8YFV9-F1
#
_cell.length_a   1.000
_cell.length_b   1.000
_cell.length_c   1.000
_cell.angle_alpha   90.00
_cell.angle_beta   90.00
_cell.angle_gamma   90.00
#
_symmetry.space_group_name_H-M   'P 1'
#
loop_
_entity.id
_entity.type
_entity.pdbx_description
1 polymer ?
#
loop_
_entity_poly.entity_id
_entity_poly.type
_entity_poly.pdbx_seq_one_letter_code
_entity_poly.pdbx_strand_id
1 'polypeptide(L)'
;MVAPAPTRSAEPQTLAEWLASGRVRGRVRFSDGAASVLIDADQRQYFGPSTLKATAPLFKRNAALADFEAVSADVWTAQTAALGAPQALARLIWFGALLAGEGRLVAGYGPDERFKLTKWPQTEREFPKHFRIATAMMKGPATVGEIAEASHVPEVDVADFVNASLATGFAEPYREPDPEPDASKSGGLFGRLRGR
;
A
#
# COMPACT_ATOMS: atom_id res chain seq x y z
N MET A 1 29.05 9.67 -3.23
CA MET A 1 27.94 10.61 -3.45
C MET A 1 26.78 10.13 -2.61
N VAL A 2 26.34 10.92 -1.63
CA VAL A 2 25.21 10.58 -0.75
C VAL A 2 23.93 10.75 -1.58
N ALA A 3 23.15 9.68 -1.75
CA ALA A 3 21.84 9.77 -2.39
C ALA A 3 20.97 10.77 -1.62
N PRO A 4 20.23 11.68 -2.30
CA PRO A 4 19.33 12.60 -1.61
C PRO A 4 18.32 11.78 -0.80
N ALA A 5 18.26 12.04 0.50
CA ALA A 5 17.21 11.50 1.35
C ALA A 5 15.85 11.94 0.79
N PRO A 6 14.85 11.04 0.68
CA PRO A 6 13.54 11.42 0.17
C PRO A 6 12.96 12.54 1.02
N THR A 7 12.59 13.64 0.38
CA THR A 7 12.05 14.85 1.00
C THR A 7 10.75 14.53 1.71
N ARG A 8 10.80 14.20 3.00
CA ARG A 8 9.63 14.06 3.87
C ARG A 8 9.01 15.43 4.16
N SER A 9 8.40 16.13 3.19
CA SER A 9 7.55 17.30 3.52
C SER A 9 6.59 17.77 2.43
N ALA A 10 6.31 17.03 1.35
CA ALA A 10 5.22 17.45 0.47
C ALA A 10 3.87 17.33 1.21
N GLU A 11 3.04 18.36 1.11
CA GLU A 11 1.66 18.29 1.61
C GLU A 11 0.88 17.24 0.79
N PRO A 12 0.11 16.34 1.43
CA PRO A 12 -0.77 15.43 0.71
C PRO A 12 -1.71 16.20 -0.21
N GLN A 13 -1.81 15.78 -1.47
CA GLN A 13 -2.62 16.42 -2.49
C GLN A 13 -3.84 15.58 -2.87
N THR A 14 -3.76 14.26 -2.71
CA THR A 14 -4.86 13.34 -3.04
C THR A 14 -5.52 12.77 -1.80
N LEU A 15 -6.76 12.28 -1.93
CA LEU A 15 -7.45 11.57 -0.85
C LEU A 15 -6.61 10.41 -0.31
N ALA A 16 -6.01 9.60 -1.18
CA ALA A 16 -5.19 8.45 -0.77
C ALA A 16 -3.98 8.88 0.07
N GLU A 17 -3.30 9.97 -0.32
CA GLU A 17 -2.16 10.51 0.42
C GLU A 17 -2.59 11.07 1.78
N TRP A 18 -3.71 11.78 1.86
CA TRP A 18 -4.26 12.26 3.13
C TRP A 18 -4.55 11.10 4.09
N LEU A 19 -5.18 10.04 3.60
CA LEU A 19 -5.49 8.85 4.38
C LEU A 19 -4.23 8.05 4.77
N ALA A 20 -3.22 7.99 3.90
CA ALA A 20 -1.94 7.33 4.18
C ALA A 20 -1.09 8.10 5.19
N SER A 21 -1.17 9.44 5.18
CA SER A 21 -0.33 10.32 6.01
C SER A 21 -0.62 10.25 7.52
N GLY A 22 -1.80 9.77 7.91
CA GLY A 22 -2.25 9.79 9.31
C GLY A 22 -2.58 11.19 9.86
N ARG A 23 -2.59 12.22 9.00
CA ARG A 23 -2.90 13.61 9.39
C ARG A 23 -4.39 13.86 9.62
N VAL A 24 -5.26 13.09 8.97
CA VAL A 24 -6.71 13.09 9.25
C VAL A 24 -6.93 12.32 10.55
N ARG A 25 -7.70 12.90 11.48
CA ARG A 25 -7.95 12.35 12.83
C ARG A 25 -9.44 12.35 13.14
N GLY A 26 -9.86 11.47 14.05
CA GLY A 26 -11.25 11.34 14.45
C GLY A 26 -12.18 10.81 13.36
N ARG A 27 -13.47 11.12 13.53
CA ARG A 27 -14.55 10.71 12.63
C ARG A 27 -14.89 11.85 11.68
N VAL A 28 -14.73 11.58 10.38
CA VAL A 28 -14.93 12.58 9.33
C VAL A 28 -15.75 12.02 8.18
N ARG A 29 -16.36 12.90 7.40
CA ARG A 29 -16.95 12.60 6.11
C ARG A 29 -16.09 13.19 5.01
N PHE A 30 -15.91 12.43 3.94
CA PHE A 30 -15.32 12.93 2.69
C PHE A 30 -16.28 12.66 1.55
N SER A 31 -16.52 13.67 0.71
CA SER A 31 -17.50 13.62 -0.37
C SER A 31 -17.05 14.46 -1.57
N ASP A 32 -17.46 14.05 -2.76
CA ASP A 32 -17.38 14.86 -3.98
C ASP A 32 -18.77 15.29 -4.51
N GLY A 33 -19.82 15.04 -3.72
CA GLY A 33 -21.22 15.25 -4.09
C GLY A 33 -21.86 14.06 -4.82
N ALA A 34 -21.09 13.25 -5.56
CA ALA A 34 -21.56 12.07 -6.27
C ALA A 34 -21.35 10.78 -5.45
N ALA A 35 -20.26 10.70 -4.71
CA ALA A 35 -19.92 9.65 -3.77
C ALA A 35 -19.56 10.27 -2.41
N SER A 36 -19.74 9.48 -1.34
CA SER A 36 -19.42 9.88 0.03
C SER A 36 -19.00 8.67 0.85
N VAL A 37 -18.04 8.89 1.74
CA VAL A 37 -17.59 7.90 2.74
C VAL A 37 -17.50 8.55 4.12
N LEU A 38 -17.79 7.76 5.14
CA LEU A 38 -17.50 8.09 6.53
C LEU A 38 -16.22 7.39 6.94
N ILE A 39 -15.28 8.11 7.53
CA ILE A 39 -13.94 7.61 7.87
C ILE A 39 -13.74 7.77 9.38
N ASP A 40 -13.40 6.66 10.05
CA ASP A 40 -12.88 6.67 11.40
C ASP A 40 -11.36 6.55 11.27
N ALA A 41 -10.68 7.69 11.26
CA ALA A 41 -9.25 7.76 10.96
C ALA A 41 -8.41 7.17 12.11
N ASP A 42 -8.91 7.25 13.35
CA ASP A 42 -8.25 6.69 14.52
C ASP A 42 -8.37 5.15 14.52
N GLN A 43 -9.51 4.59 14.13
CA GLN A 43 -9.69 3.14 13.98
C GLN A 43 -9.22 2.58 12.64
N ARG A 44 -8.77 3.43 11.71
CA ARG A 44 -8.34 3.06 10.34
C ARG A 44 -9.43 2.28 9.60
N GLN A 45 -10.66 2.75 9.70
CA GLN A 45 -11.84 2.15 9.06
C GLN A 45 -12.66 3.18 8.30
N TYR A 46 -13.48 2.73 7.36
CA TYR A 46 -14.47 3.56 6.69
C TYR A 46 -15.80 2.83 6.49
N PHE A 47 -16.87 3.59 6.29
CA PHE A 47 -18.19 3.13 5.91
C PHE A 47 -18.56 3.78 4.58
N GLY A 48 -19.16 3.01 3.68
CA GLY A 48 -19.47 3.45 2.32
C GLY A 48 -19.88 2.27 1.45
N PRO A 49 -19.93 2.45 0.12
CA PRO A 49 -20.25 1.38 -0.82
C PRO A 49 -19.38 0.14 -0.60
N SER A 50 -19.95 -1.05 -0.82
CA SER A 50 -19.24 -2.32 -0.69
C SER A 50 -18.21 -2.56 -1.81
N THR A 51 -18.44 -1.94 -2.97
CA THR A 51 -17.55 -1.99 -4.14
C THR A 51 -16.64 -0.77 -4.18
N LEU A 52 -15.36 -0.99 -4.48
CA LEU A 52 -14.38 0.10 -4.59
C LEU A 52 -14.67 0.98 -5.80
N LYS A 53 -15.14 0.41 -6.92
CA LYS A 53 -15.44 1.20 -8.13
C LYS A 53 -16.50 2.27 -7.89
N ALA A 54 -17.43 2.07 -6.95
CA ALA A 54 -18.41 3.09 -6.57
C ALA A 54 -17.79 4.29 -5.85
N THR A 55 -16.57 4.15 -5.30
CA THR A 55 -15.82 5.24 -4.66
C THR A 55 -14.89 5.98 -5.61
N ALA A 56 -14.76 5.54 -6.87
CA ALA A 56 -13.87 6.15 -7.86
C ALA A 56 -14.07 7.67 -8.05
N PRO A 57 -15.29 8.24 -8.00
CA PRO A 57 -15.48 9.69 -8.09
C PRO A 57 -14.65 10.48 -7.05
N LEU A 58 -14.51 9.96 -5.83
CA LEU A 58 -13.77 10.60 -4.73
C LEU A 58 -12.29 10.85 -5.04
N PHE A 59 -11.71 10.13 -6.00
CA PHE A 59 -10.29 10.20 -6.37
C PHE A 59 -10.04 11.05 -7.62
N LYS A 60 -11.07 11.66 -8.22
CA LYS A 60 -10.94 12.44 -9.47
C LYS A 60 -10.42 13.87 -9.27
N ARG A 61 -10.31 14.32 -8.02
CA ARG A 61 -9.85 15.67 -7.66
C ARG A 61 -8.81 15.63 -6.56
N ASN A 62 -8.04 16.71 -6.46
CA ASN A 62 -7.23 16.96 -5.27
C ASN A 62 -8.12 17.15 -4.03
N ALA A 63 -7.56 16.78 -2.88
CA ALA A 63 -8.16 16.92 -1.57
C ALA A 63 -7.32 17.86 -0.71
N ALA A 64 -7.99 18.63 0.13
CA ALA A 64 -7.40 19.44 1.18
C ALA A 64 -7.93 18.99 2.54
N LEU A 65 -7.26 19.39 3.63
CA LEU A 65 -7.73 19.07 4.98
C LEU A 65 -9.16 19.56 5.25
N ALA A 66 -9.55 20.70 4.66
CA ALA A 66 -10.89 21.27 4.81
C ALA A 66 -12.01 20.44 4.14
N ASP A 67 -11.67 19.50 3.26
CA ASP A 67 -12.64 18.58 2.65
C ASP A 67 -13.09 17.47 3.61
N PHE A 68 -12.41 17.31 4.76
CA PHE A 68 -12.75 16.33 5.78
C PHE A 68 -13.67 16.96 6.82
N GLU A 69 -14.98 16.79 6.63
CA GLU A 69 -16.00 17.33 7.52
C GLU A 69 -16.07 16.49 8.81
N ALA A 70 -15.85 17.09 9.98
CA ALA A 70 -15.99 16.40 11.26
C ALA A 70 -17.45 15.94 11.49
N VAL A 71 -17.63 14.70 11.95
CA VAL A 71 -18.95 14.10 12.17
C VAL A 71 -19.17 13.88 13.66
N SER A 72 -20.27 14.42 14.20
CA SER A 72 -20.65 14.20 15.60
C SER A 72 -21.02 12.73 15.87
N ALA A 73 -20.96 12.31 17.13
CA ALA A 73 -21.24 10.92 17.51
C ALA A 73 -22.65 10.45 17.11
N ASP A 74 -23.66 11.32 17.26
CA ASP A 74 -25.05 10.98 16.92
C ASP A 74 -25.21 10.81 15.41
N VAL A 75 -24.66 11.72 14.61
CA VAL A 75 -24.70 11.64 13.14
C VAL A 75 -23.93 10.42 12.64
N TRP A 76 -22.76 10.15 13.22
CA TRP A 76 -21.95 8.97 12.92
C TRP A 76 -22.75 7.68 13.14
N THR A 77 -23.36 7.55 14.32
CA THR A 77 -24.12 6.36 14.69
C THR A 77 -25.31 6.16 13.75
N ALA A 78 -26.08 7.22 13.47
CA ALA A 78 -27.23 7.14 12.58
C ALA A 78 -26.84 6.75 11.15
N GLN A 79 -25.77 7.32 10.59
CA GLN A 79 -25.39 7.07 9.20
C GLN A 79 -24.68 5.73 9.02
N THR A 80 -23.79 5.35 9.93
CA THR A 80 -23.08 4.06 9.83
C THR A 80 -24.02 2.87 9.97
N ALA A 81 -25.08 2.98 10.78
CA ALA A 81 -26.12 1.95 10.90
C ALA A 81 -26.78 1.60 9.55
N ALA A 82 -26.89 2.57 8.64
CA ALA A 82 -27.47 2.37 7.31
C ALA A 82 -26.47 1.83 6.26
N LEU A 83 -25.16 1.91 6.53
CA LEU A 83 -24.08 1.58 5.57
C LEU A 83 -23.50 0.18 5.76
N GLY A 84 -23.89 -0.52 6.82
CA GLY A 84 -23.43 -1.87 7.11
C GLY A 84 -22.08 -1.91 7.83
N ALA A 85 -21.32 -2.99 7.61
CA ALA A 85 -20.07 -3.23 8.33
C ALA A 85 -18.93 -2.28 7.90
N PRO A 86 -18.04 -1.89 8.84
CA PRO A 86 -16.86 -1.12 8.50
C PRO A 86 -15.93 -1.89 7.58
N GLN A 87 -15.23 -1.14 6.72
CA GLN A 87 -14.23 -1.63 5.79
C GLN A 87 -12.86 -1.05 6.17
N ALA A 88 -11.77 -1.79 5.92
CA ALA A 88 -10.43 -1.33 6.27
C ALA A 88 -10.02 -0.12 5.42
N LEU A 89 -9.50 0.94 6.05
CA LEU A 89 -9.09 2.18 5.36
C LEU A 89 -7.99 1.94 4.31
N ALA A 90 -7.19 0.90 4.50
CA ALA A 90 -6.19 0.47 3.52
C ALA A 90 -6.79 0.18 2.13
N ARG A 91 -8.07 -0.22 2.03
CA ARG A 91 -8.73 -0.46 0.74
C ARG A 91 -8.89 0.81 -0.09
N LEU A 92 -9.24 1.94 0.55
CA LEU A 92 -9.32 3.25 -0.12
C LEU A 92 -7.94 3.78 -0.51
N ILE A 93 -6.95 3.61 0.37
CA ILE A 93 -5.55 4.01 0.09
C ILE A 93 -5.02 3.23 -1.12
N TRP A 94 -5.18 1.91 -1.08
CA TRP A 94 -4.81 1.02 -2.18
C TRP A 94 -5.49 1.43 -3.49
N PHE A 95 -6.80 1.67 -3.45
CA PHE A 95 -7.56 1.99 -4.66
C PHE A 95 -7.17 3.35 -5.25
N GLY A 96 -6.98 4.37 -4.42
CA GLY A 96 -6.52 5.66 -4.92
C GLY A 96 -5.11 5.61 -5.51
N ALA A 97 -4.20 4.87 -4.89
CA ALA A 97 -2.85 4.66 -5.43
C ALA A 97 -2.85 3.84 -6.73
N LEU A 98 -3.76 2.86 -6.86
CA LEU A 98 -3.98 2.11 -8.09
C LEU A 98 -4.43 3.05 -9.22
N LEU A 99 -5.38 3.95 -8.95
CA LEU A 99 -5.90 4.89 -9.95
C LEU A 99 -4.87 5.96 -10.35
N ALA A 100 -4.02 6.39 -9.43
CA ALA A 100 -3.04 7.44 -9.66
C ALA A 100 -1.79 6.98 -10.44
N GLY A 101 -1.53 5.67 -10.51
CA GLY A 101 -0.32 5.14 -11.16
C GLY A 101 -0.28 5.35 -12.67
N GLU A 102 -1.44 5.30 -13.34
CA GLU A 102 -1.58 5.45 -14.80
C GLU A 102 -0.56 4.60 -15.60
N GLY A 103 -0.28 3.40 -15.13
CA GLY A 103 0.65 2.47 -15.76
C GLY A 103 2.14 2.75 -15.52
N ARG A 104 2.48 3.65 -14.60
CA ARG A 104 3.87 4.02 -14.27
C ARG A 104 4.14 3.83 -12.79
N LEU A 105 5.35 3.39 -12.45
CA LEU A 105 5.80 3.39 -11.06
C LEU A 105 5.80 4.82 -10.51
N VAL A 106 5.45 4.95 -9.23
CA VAL A 106 5.53 6.23 -8.52
C VAL A 106 6.96 6.77 -8.55
N ALA A 107 7.10 8.09 -8.63
CA ALA A 107 8.40 8.76 -8.73
C ALA A 107 9.37 8.31 -7.62
N GLY A 108 10.63 8.12 -8.00
CA GLY A 108 11.68 7.61 -7.11
C GLY A 108 12.02 6.13 -7.31
N TYR A 109 11.20 5.38 -8.06
CA TYR A 109 11.52 4.02 -8.47
C TYR A 109 11.83 3.93 -9.96
N GLY A 110 12.85 3.13 -10.30
CA GLY A 110 13.24 2.83 -11.67
C GLY A 110 12.61 1.53 -12.19
N PRO A 111 12.72 1.25 -13.51
CA PRO A 111 12.20 0.02 -14.11
C PRO A 111 12.92 -1.26 -13.61
N ASP A 112 14.20 -1.14 -13.24
CA ASP A 112 15.02 -2.24 -12.75
C ASP A 112 14.89 -2.45 -11.22
N GLU A 113 14.07 -1.63 -10.55
CA GLU A 113 13.81 -1.80 -9.12
C GLU A 113 13.03 -3.10 -8.89
N ARG A 114 13.47 -3.90 -7.91
CA ARG A 114 12.81 -5.14 -7.53
C ARG A 114 11.88 -4.89 -6.36
N PHE A 115 10.71 -5.49 -6.41
CA PHE A 115 9.70 -5.39 -5.36
C PHE A 115 9.33 -6.78 -4.86
N LYS A 116 8.98 -6.88 -3.58
CA LYS A 116 8.39 -8.10 -3.01
C LYS A 116 7.16 -7.75 -2.19
N LEU A 117 6.20 -8.66 -2.14
CA LEU A 117 5.13 -8.57 -1.17
C LEU A 117 5.64 -8.99 0.22
N THR A 118 5.27 -8.22 1.25
CA THR A 118 5.59 -8.51 2.65
C THR A 118 4.56 -9.47 3.26
N LYS A 119 3.37 -9.53 2.68
CA LYS A 119 2.28 -10.44 3.03
C LYS A 119 1.26 -10.55 1.90
N TRP A 120 0.38 -11.54 1.99
CA TRP A 120 -0.70 -11.71 1.04
C TRP A 120 -1.72 -10.55 1.15
N PRO A 121 -2.02 -9.84 0.04
CA PRO A 121 -3.00 -8.76 0.04
C PRO A 121 -4.43 -9.30 0.07
N GLN A 122 -5.37 -8.52 0.61
CA GLN A 122 -6.79 -8.83 0.45
C GLN A 122 -7.17 -8.74 -1.03
N THR A 123 -7.81 -9.78 -1.56
CA THR A 123 -8.19 -9.84 -2.97
C THR A 123 -9.53 -9.15 -3.20
N GLU A 124 -9.52 -8.11 -4.01
CA GLU A 124 -10.72 -7.41 -4.46
C GLU A 124 -11.30 -8.12 -5.69
N ARG A 125 -12.50 -8.73 -5.56
CA ARG A 125 -13.13 -9.53 -6.65
C ARG A 125 -13.35 -8.72 -7.93
N GLU A 126 -13.46 -7.39 -7.80
CA GLU A 126 -13.63 -6.45 -8.92
C GLU A 126 -12.38 -6.31 -9.80
N PHE A 127 -11.22 -6.81 -9.34
CA PHE A 127 -9.92 -6.72 -10.00
C PHE A 127 -9.25 -8.10 -10.11
N PRO A 128 -9.83 -9.04 -10.89
CA PRO A 128 -9.41 -10.44 -10.90
C PRO A 128 -7.95 -10.67 -11.33
N LYS A 129 -7.37 -9.76 -12.13
CA LYS A 129 -5.96 -9.86 -12.57
C LYS A 129 -4.97 -9.72 -11.40
N HIS A 130 -5.32 -8.98 -10.35
CA HIS A 130 -4.41 -8.70 -9.22
C HIS A 130 -4.06 -9.95 -8.41
N PHE A 131 -4.92 -10.97 -8.41
CA PHE A 131 -4.59 -12.26 -7.80
C PHE A 131 -3.36 -12.91 -8.46
N ARG A 132 -3.26 -12.84 -9.79
CA ARG A 132 -2.12 -13.40 -10.54
C ARG A 132 -0.84 -12.59 -10.30
N ILE A 133 -0.94 -11.26 -10.25
CA ILE A 133 0.19 -10.38 -9.93
C ILE A 133 0.71 -10.69 -8.52
N ALA A 134 -0.18 -10.75 -7.53
CA ALA A 134 0.20 -11.08 -6.15
C ALA A 134 0.85 -12.48 -6.05
N THR A 135 0.31 -13.47 -6.76
CA THR A 135 0.89 -14.82 -6.82
C THR A 135 2.31 -14.81 -7.37
N ALA A 136 2.59 -14.02 -8.42
CA ALA A 136 3.93 -13.86 -8.96
C ALA A 136 4.88 -13.18 -7.96
N MET A 137 4.45 -12.07 -7.35
CA MET A 137 5.25 -11.31 -6.37
C MET A 137 5.55 -12.07 -5.08
N MET A 138 4.71 -13.04 -4.70
CA MET A 138 4.95 -13.87 -3.51
C MET A 138 6.05 -14.91 -3.69
N LYS A 139 6.50 -15.18 -4.93
CA LYS A 139 7.60 -16.10 -5.21
C LYS A 139 8.96 -15.54 -4.80
N GLY A 140 9.08 -14.21 -4.72
CA GLY A 140 10.30 -13.52 -4.36
C GLY A 140 10.38 -12.12 -4.98
N PRO A 141 11.47 -11.39 -4.71
CA PRO A 141 11.71 -10.09 -5.30
C PRO A 141 11.82 -10.15 -6.83
N ALA A 142 11.12 -9.26 -7.53
CA ALA A 142 11.12 -9.21 -9.00
C ALA A 142 10.86 -7.78 -9.50
N THR A 143 11.32 -7.45 -10.70
CA THR A 143 11.01 -6.19 -11.39
C THR A 143 9.58 -6.20 -11.93
N VAL A 144 9.06 -5.04 -12.35
CA VAL A 144 7.73 -4.94 -12.98
C VAL A 144 7.65 -5.83 -14.23
N GLY A 145 8.69 -5.85 -15.07
CA GLY A 145 8.75 -6.69 -16.27
C GLY A 145 8.72 -8.19 -15.95
N GLU A 146 9.51 -8.63 -14.98
CA GLU A 146 9.54 -10.03 -14.54
C GLU A 146 8.19 -10.47 -13.95
N ILE A 147 7.54 -9.60 -13.18
CA ILE A 147 6.20 -9.86 -12.62
C ILE A 147 5.16 -9.93 -13.73
N ALA A 148 5.23 -9.04 -14.73
CA ALA A 148 4.34 -9.03 -15.88
C ALA A 148 4.42 -10.34 -16.67
N GLU A 149 5.64 -10.80 -16.97
CA GLU A 149 5.89 -12.08 -17.62
C GLU A 149 5.32 -13.25 -16.80
N ALA A 150 5.70 -13.35 -15.52
CA ALA A 150 5.29 -14.47 -14.66
C ALA A 150 3.77 -14.51 -14.41
N SER A 151 3.12 -13.35 -14.32
CA SER A 151 1.68 -13.25 -14.05
C SER A 151 0.81 -13.27 -15.32
N HIS A 152 1.42 -13.08 -16.51
CA HIS A 152 0.74 -12.86 -17.79
C HIS A 152 -0.23 -11.65 -17.72
N VAL A 153 0.24 -10.56 -17.13
CA VAL A 153 -0.50 -9.30 -16.98
C VAL A 153 0.36 -8.18 -17.58
N PRO A 154 -0.21 -7.19 -18.29
CA PRO A 154 0.56 -6.08 -18.84
C PRO A 154 1.35 -5.31 -17.77
N GLU A 155 2.55 -4.83 -18.10
CA GLU A 155 3.42 -4.08 -17.18
C GLU A 155 2.71 -2.87 -16.56
N VAL A 156 1.86 -2.17 -17.31
CA VAL A 156 1.09 -1.02 -16.81
C VAL A 156 0.21 -1.40 -15.62
N ASP A 157 -0.46 -2.54 -15.70
CA ASP A 157 -1.32 -3.03 -14.63
C ASP A 157 -0.52 -3.53 -13.42
N VAL A 158 0.68 -4.07 -13.68
CA VAL A 158 1.61 -4.48 -12.64
C VAL A 158 2.18 -3.27 -11.90
N ALA A 159 2.57 -2.21 -12.62
CA ALA A 159 3.06 -0.97 -12.03
C ALA A 159 2.00 -0.34 -11.10
N ASP A 160 0.75 -0.25 -11.56
CA ASP A 160 -0.36 0.26 -10.74
C ASP A 160 -0.57 -0.60 -9.48
N PHE A 161 -0.52 -1.93 -9.63
CA PHE A 161 -0.65 -2.84 -8.49
C PHE A 161 0.52 -2.71 -7.49
N VAL A 162 1.76 -2.55 -7.98
CA VAL A 162 2.94 -2.32 -7.15
C VAL A 162 2.79 -1.01 -6.38
N ASN A 163 2.40 0.09 -7.05
CA ASN A 163 2.14 1.38 -6.40
C ASN A 163 1.10 1.26 -5.28
N ALA A 164 -0.01 0.60 -5.55
CA ALA A 164 -1.08 0.38 -4.58
C ALA A 164 -0.63 -0.47 -3.38
N SER A 165 0.23 -1.45 -3.63
CA SER A 165 0.82 -2.29 -2.59
C SER A 165 1.85 -1.55 -1.75
N LEU A 166 2.66 -0.67 -2.36
CA LEU A 166 3.60 0.20 -1.66
C LEU A 166 2.87 1.21 -0.76
N ALA A 167 1.81 1.86 -1.28
CA ALA A 167 1.02 2.83 -0.53
C ALA A 167 0.34 2.24 0.72
N THR A 168 0.10 0.93 0.73
CA THR A 168 -0.46 0.21 1.88
C THR A 168 0.56 -0.54 2.73
N GLY A 169 1.84 -0.50 2.36
CA GLY A 169 2.92 -1.25 3.02
C GLY A 169 2.83 -2.77 2.83
N PHE A 170 2.08 -3.23 1.83
CA PHE A 170 1.97 -4.65 1.48
C PHE A 170 3.07 -5.10 0.54
N ALA A 171 3.73 -4.15 -0.13
CA ALA A 171 4.98 -4.36 -0.84
C ALA A 171 6.09 -3.48 -0.26
N GLU A 172 7.33 -3.89 -0.49
CA GLU A 172 8.51 -3.06 -0.25
C GLU A 172 9.51 -3.21 -1.41
N PRO A 173 10.31 -2.15 -1.68
CA PRO A 173 11.50 -2.28 -2.54
C PRO A 173 12.46 -3.27 -1.91
N TYR A 174 12.99 -4.18 -2.71
CA TYR A 174 13.93 -5.17 -2.25
C TYR A 174 15.34 -4.60 -2.23
N ARG A 175 16.00 -4.77 -1.09
CA ARG A 175 17.43 -4.53 -0.94
C ARG A 175 18.10 -5.86 -0.68
N GLU A 176 19.16 -6.12 -1.43
CA GLU A 176 19.99 -7.30 -1.20
C GLU A 176 20.56 -7.21 0.23
N PRO A 177 20.37 -8.24 1.06
CA PRO A 177 20.94 -8.22 2.40
C PRO A 177 22.47 -8.19 2.31
N ASP A 178 23.10 -7.43 3.20
CA ASP A 178 24.56 -7.48 3.34
C ASP A 178 24.97 -8.94 3.62
N PRO A 179 26.02 -9.45 2.97
CA PRO A 179 26.49 -10.81 3.23
C PRO A 179 26.79 -10.95 4.73
N GLU A 180 26.26 -12.00 5.35
CA GLU A 180 26.58 -12.28 6.75
C GLU A 180 28.11 -12.39 6.89
N PRO A 181 28.73 -11.66 7.83
CA PRO A 181 30.17 -11.77 8.04
C PRO A 181 30.47 -13.22 8.37
N ASP A 182 31.38 -13.83 7.59
CA ASP A 182 31.84 -15.19 7.80
C ASP A 182 32.08 -15.40 9.28
N ALA A 183 31.31 -16.32 9.89
CA ALA A 183 31.58 -16.78 11.23
C ALA A 183 32.96 -17.43 11.19
N SER A 184 33.98 -16.61 11.44
CA SER A 184 35.36 -17.03 11.57
C SER A 184 35.35 -18.19 12.55
N LYS A 185 35.60 -19.39 12.02
CA LYS A 185 35.73 -20.61 12.80
C LYS A 185 36.82 -20.31 13.82
N SER A 186 36.42 -20.01 15.06
CA SER A 186 37.34 -19.90 16.17
C SER A 186 37.99 -21.26 16.30
N GLY A 187 39.24 -21.32 15.83
CA GLY A 187 40.06 -22.51 15.84
C GLY A 187 40.12 -23.03 17.27
N GLY A 188 39.49 -24.19 17.49
CA GLY A 188 39.64 -24.97 18.71
C GLY A 188 41.08 -25.43 18.84
N LEU A 189 41.88 -24.60 19.51
CA LEU A 189 43.25 -24.85 19.90
C LEU A 189 43.31 -26.12 20.79
N PHE A 190 43.87 -27.20 20.25
CA PHE A 190 44.59 -28.23 21.00
C PHE A 190 43.85 -28.97 22.14
N GLY A 191 42.54 -29.12 22.04
CA GLY A 191 41.80 -30.09 22.85
C GLY A 191 41.92 -31.51 22.28
N ARG A 192 42.83 -32.32 22.85
CA ARG A 192 42.92 -33.80 22.78
C ARG A 192 44.10 -34.37 21.98
N LEU A 193 45.23 -34.48 22.67
CA LEU A 193 46.05 -35.69 22.62
C LEU A 193 46.22 -36.19 24.07
N ARG A 194 45.29 -37.07 24.49
CA ARG A 194 45.52 -38.05 25.55
C ARG A 194 46.32 -39.19 24.93
N GLY A 195 47.37 -39.65 25.60
CA GLY A 195 48.06 -40.88 25.22
C GLY A 195 49.24 -41.24 26.12
N ARG A 196 48.94 -42.06 27.15
CA ARG A 196 49.82 -42.89 27.97
C ARG A 196 50.69 -42.23 29.04
#